data_AF-A0A9D6WE61-F1
#
_entry.id   AF-A0A9D6WE61-F1
#
_cell.length_a   1.000
_cell.length_b   1.000
_cell.length_c   1.000
_cell.angle_alpha   90.00
_cell.angle_beta   90.00
_cell.angle_gamma   90.00
#
_symmetry.space_group_name_H-M   'P 1'
#
loop_
_entity.id
_entity.type
_entity.pdbx_description
1 polymer ?
#
loop_
_entity_poly.entity_id
_entity_poly.type
_entity_poly.pdbx_seq_one_letter_code
_entity_poly.pdbx_strand_id
1 'polypeptide(L)'
;MGELVVYIRIYGGIAIFAASLIENLGVPFPAYPLIILAAAFAASGILSLPGIIAAAVLGAIGGDIAWYYLGRHRGVGVLSHLCRVSFNPDACLERAVDGFHRRKVATILFAKFLPGVNLIMPPLAGVSKMPILAFLALDGAGATLWAGSAAALGWTFGEEIAESARGIQGWTGWILLAGIGASLAWRLGFRYYLVHAFSAPRVMPEEVHRRLASGDDLLVVDLRRDNDYASSDSMIAGALRVRPASFHRFAHHLPRDRDIVFYCT
;
A
#
# COMPACT_ATOMS: atom_id res chain seq x y z
N MET A 1 25.01 9.45 35.50
CA MET A 1 23.61 9.16 35.10
C MET A 1 23.00 10.22 34.17
N GLY A 2 23.27 11.52 34.34
CA GLY A 2 22.75 12.57 33.44
C GLY A 2 23.18 12.45 31.98
N GLU A 3 24.45 12.15 31.70
CA GLU A 3 24.93 12.02 30.31
C GLU A 3 24.30 10.83 29.57
N LEU A 4 24.14 9.67 30.24
CA LEU A 4 23.51 8.49 29.65
C LEU A 4 22.04 8.76 29.27
N VAL A 5 21.30 9.52 30.09
CA VAL A 5 19.91 9.91 29.78
C VAL A 5 19.85 10.89 28.61
N VAL A 6 20.79 11.84 28.51
CA VAL A 6 20.89 12.76 27.38
C VAL A 6 21.22 12.01 26.08
N TYR A 7 22.16 11.05 26.14
CA TYR A 7 22.47 10.17 25.01
C TYR A 7 21.21 9.38 24.58
N ILE A 8 20.52 8.71 25.49
CA ILE A 8 19.32 7.94 25.12
C ILE A 8 18.21 8.84 24.54
N ARG A 9 18.05 10.07 25.03
CA ARG A 9 17.08 11.03 24.48
C ARG A 9 17.41 11.45 23.05
N ILE A 10 18.66 11.82 22.79
CA ILE A 10 19.09 12.31 21.47
C ILE A 10 19.10 11.15 20.46
N TYR A 11 19.75 10.04 20.80
CA TYR A 11 19.87 8.90 19.90
C TYR A 11 18.55 8.15 19.73
N GLY A 12 17.69 8.12 20.75
CA GLY A 12 16.34 7.56 20.67
C GLY A 12 15.44 8.36 19.72
N GLY A 13 15.44 9.69 19.82
CA GLY A 13 14.71 10.55 18.89
C GLY A 13 15.21 10.40 17.45
N ILE A 14 16.53 10.40 17.25
CA ILE A 14 17.14 10.20 15.92
C ILE A 14 16.80 8.83 15.34
N ALA A 15 16.84 7.76 16.15
CA ALA A 15 16.51 6.41 15.69
C ALA A 15 15.05 6.31 15.22
N ILE A 16 14.11 6.94 15.96
CA ILE A 16 12.69 6.96 15.59
C ILE A 16 12.47 7.77 14.31
N PHE A 17 13.11 8.93 14.20
CA PHE A 17 13.08 9.74 12.99
C PHE A 17 13.60 8.94 11.79
N ALA A 18 14.77 8.33 11.91
CA ALA A 18 15.39 7.55 10.84
C ALA A 18 14.54 6.34 10.44
N ALA A 19 14.01 5.60 11.42
CA ALA A 19 13.11 4.47 11.18
C ALA A 19 11.86 4.89 10.40
N SER A 20 11.21 5.97 10.82
CA SER A 20 10.01 6.47 10.14
C SER A 20 10.34 7.01 8.74
N LEU A 21 11.47 7.70 8.58
CA LEU A 21 11.94 8.17 7.28
C LEU A 21 12.20 7.01 6.32
N ILE A 22 12.93 5.98 6.77
CA ILE A 22 13.25 4.78 5.98
C ILE A 22 11.97 4.05 5.56
N GLU A 23 11.02 3.87 6.48
CA GLU A 23 9.73 3.25 6.18
C GLU A 23 8.96 4.03 5.11
N ASN A 24 8.84 5.35 5.26
CA ASN A 24 8.09 6.18 4.31
C ASN A 24 8.83 6.39 2.98
N LEU A 25 10.14 6.16 2.92
CA LEU A 25 10.89 6.04 1.65
C LEU A 25 10.60 4.72 0.90
N GLY A 26 9.82 3.81 1.49
CA GLY A 26 9.38 2.57 0.85
C GLY A 26 10.21 1.34 1.20
N VAL A 27 11.16 1.47 2.14
CA VAL A 27 11.85 0.31 2.70
C VAL A 27 10.90 -0.37 3.69
N PRO A 28 10.72 -1.71 3.65
CA PRO A 28 9.84 -2.42 4.57
C PRO A 28 10.48 -2.48 5.97
N PHE A 29 10.45 -1.35 6.68
CA PHE A 29 10.94 -1.21 8.03
C PHE A 29 9.75 -1.01 8.99
N PRO A 30 9.64 -1.79 10.09
CA PRO A 30 8.49 -1.71 10.98
C PRO A 30 8.66 -0.55 11.99
N ALA A 31 8.46 0.72 11.58
CA ALA A 31 8.61 1.83 12.53
C ALA A 31 7.46 1.91 13.54
N TYR A 32 6.26 1.43 13.21
CA TYR A 32 5.12 1.42 14.15
C TYR A 32 5.40 0.63 15.45
N PRO A 33 5.88 -0.64 15.40
CA PRO A 33 6.33 -1.36 16.60
C PRO A 33 7.48 -0.67 17.35
N LEU A 34 8.41 -0.03 16.62
CA LEU A 34 9.51 0.70 17.25
C LEU A 34 9.00 1.90 18.08
N ILE A 35 8.00 2.63 17.57
CA ILE A 35 7.36 3.74 18.28
C ILE A 35 6.63 3.23 19.54
N ILE A 36 5.93 2.10 19.45
CA ILE A 36 5.29 1.44 20.61
C ILE A 36 6.35 1.14 21.68
N LEU A 37 7.45 0.49 21.29
CA LEU A 37 8.52 0.13 22.22
C LEU A 37 9.18 1.38 22.85
N ALA A 38 9.44 2.41 22.04
CA ALA A 38 9.98 3.67 22.53
C ALA A 38 9.03 4.36 23.53
N ALA A 39 7.72 4.33 23.27
CA ALA A 39 6.72 4.90 24.15
C ALA A 39 6.53 4.10 25.46
N ALA A 40 6.69 2.77 25.41
CA ALA A 40 6.76 1.93 26.61
C ALA A 40 7.95 2.34 27.50
N PHE A 41 9.13 2.59 26.90
CA PHE A 41 10.27 3.12 27.66
C PHE A 41 10.08 4.56 28.12
N ALA A 42 9.29 5.37 27.41
CA ALA A 42 8.97 6.73 27.84
C ALA A 42 8.21 6.78 29.17
N ALA A 43 7.43 5.74 29.50
CA ALA A 43 6.74 5.62 30.79
C ALA A 43 7.71 5.65 31.99
N SER A 44 8.97 5.22 31.78
CA SER A 44 10.03 5.29 32.80
C SER A 44 10.75 6.66 32.90
N GLY A 45 10.29 7.68 32.15
CA GLY A 45 10.81 9.06 32.19
C GLY A 45 12.08 9.32 31.35
N ILE A 46 12.60 8.29 30.68
CA ILE A 46 13.85 8.37 29.90
C ILE A 46 13.63 9.18 28.62
N LEU A 47 12.51 8.96 27.91
CA LEU A 47 12.13 9.64 26.67
C LEU A 47 10.85 10.46 26.88
N SER A 48 10.73 11.60 26.18
CA SER A 48 9.49 12.39 26.20
C SER A 48 8.53 11.87 25.13
N LEU A 49 7.28 11.56 25.52
CA LEU A 49 6.25 11.11 24.58
C LEU A 49 5.99 12.11 23.42
N PRO A 50 5.93 13.43 23.65
CA PRO A 50 5.81 14.40 22.55
C PRO A 50 7.01 14.37 21.60
N GLY A 51 8.23 14.15 22.12
CA GLY A 51 9.45 14.06 21.31
C GLY A 51 9.48 12.82 20.41
N ILE A 52 8.97 11.68 20.90
CA ILE A 52 8.81 10.45 20.12
C ILE A 52 7.85 10.69 18.95
N ILE A 53 6.68 11.26 19.24
CA ILE A 53 5.66 11.55 18.23
C ILE A 53 6.22 12.55 17.21
N ALA A 54 6.85 13.64 17.66
CA ALA A 54 7.43 14.64 16.77
C ALA A 54 8.51 14.04 15.87
N ALA A 55 9.42 13.22 16.40
CA ALA A 55 10.46 12.57 15.62
C ALA A 55 9.88 11.64 14.54
N ALA A 56 8.88 10.82 14.91
CA ALA A 56 8.20 9.94 13.97
C ALA A 56 7.47 10.73 12.87
N VAL A 57 6.72 11.76 13.24
CA VAL A 57 5.99 12.61 12.29
C VAL A 57 6.93 13.31 11.32
N LEU A 58 8.03 13.88 11.81
CA LEU A 58 9.02 14.56 10.96
C LEU A 58 9.72 13.59 10.01
N GLY A 59 10.04 12.38 10.47
CA GLY A 59 10.61 11.33 9.63
C GLY A 59 9.67 10.92 8.51
N ALA A 60 8.40 10.68 8.85
CA ALA A 60 7.37 10.34 7.88
C ALA A 60 7.18 11.43 6.82
N ILE A 61 6.95 12.67 7.26
CA ILE A 61 6.78 13.83 6.37
C ILE A 61 8.00 13.99 5.45
N GLY A 62 9.22 13.78 5.96
CA GLY A 62 10.45 13.85 5.16
C GLY A 62 10.45 12.87 3.98
N GLY A 63 10.04 11.62 4.21
CA GLY A 63 9.93 10.60 3.16
C GLY A 63 8.79 10.92 2.19
N ASP A 64 7.66 11.36 2.71
CA ASP A 64 6.46 11.66 1.93
C ASP A 64 6.65 12.88 1.01
N ILE A 65 7.40 13.89 1.45
CA ILE A 65 7.79 15.03 0.61
C ILE A 65 8.57 14.57 -0.61
N ALA A 66 9.54 13.67 -0.43
CA ALA A 66 10.36 13.17 -1.54
C ALA A 66 9.48 12.49 -2.59
N TRP A 67 8.55 11.63 -2.16
CA TRP A 67 7.61 10.97 -3.05
C TRP A 67 6.59 11.91 -3.68
N TYR A 68 6.09 12.90 -2.93
CA TYR A 68 5.19 13.93 -3.45
C TYR A 68 5.82 14.69 -4.61
N TYR A 69 7.04 15.19 -4.45
CA TYR A 69 7.73 15.91 -5.51
C TYR A 69 8.07 14.99 -6.68
N LEU A 70 8.47 13.76 -6.39
CA LEU A 70 8.74 12.76 -7.42
C LEU A 70 7.49 12.50 -8.29
N GLY A 71 6.33 12.32 -7.67
CA GLY A 71 5.04 12.19 -8.38
C GLY A 71 4.64 13.47 -9.12
N ARG A 72 4.89 14.65 -8.54
CA ARG A 72 4.59 15.95 -9.15
C ARG A 72 5.40 16.22 -10.42
N HIS A 73 6.68 15.83 -10.44
CA HIS A 73 7.59 16.11 -11.55
C HIS A 73 7.63 14.99 -12.59
N ARG A 74 7.64 13.71 -12.17
CA ARG A 74 7.72 12.56 -13.09
C ARG A 74 6.36 11.98 -13.47
N GLY A 75 5.27 12.50 -12.89
CA GLY A 75 3.91 12.16 -13.26
C GLY A 75 3.53 10.71 -12.97
N VAL A 76 2.55 10.22 -13.72
CA VAL A 76 1.92 8.89 -13.52
C VAL A 76 2.92 7.74 -13.66
N GLY A 77 4.05 7.94 -14.35
CA GLY A 77 5.10 6.93 -14.49
C GLY A 77 5.62 6.41 -13.15
N VAL A 78 5.76 7.27 -12.14
CA VAL A 78 6.17 6.86 -10.77
C VAL A 78 5.16 5.91 -10.16
N LEU A 79 3.87 6.23 -10.30
CA LEU A 79 2.78 5.40 -9.80
C LEU A 79 2.70 4.08 -10.56
N SER A 80 2.94 4.08 -11.87
CA SER A 80 3.04 2.86 -12.68
C SER A 80 4.17 1.95 -12.22
N HIS A 81 5.35 2.50 -11.90
CA HIS A 81 6.46 1.72 -11.36
C HIS A 81 6.16 1.12 -9.99
N LEU A 82 5.54 1.88 -9.08
CA LEU A 82 5.13 1.38 -7.75
C LEU A 82 4.03 0.32 -7.87
N CYS A 83 3.02 0.56 -8.72
CA CYS A 83 1.95 -0.39 -8.98
C CYS A 83 2.41 -1.60 -9.83
N ARG A 84 3.58 -1.59 -10.46
CA ARG A 84 4.14 -2.75 -11.20
C ARG A 84 4.42 -3.95 -10.29
N VAL A 85 4.67 -3.69 -9.01
CA VAL A 85 4.80 -4.73 -7.98
C VAL A 85 3.42 -5.31 -7.61
N SER A 86 2.34 -4.56 -7.85
CA SER A 86 0.96 -5.00 -7.63
C SER A 86 0.51 -6.00 -8.71
N PHE A 87 -0.46 -6.83 -8.35
CA PHE A 87 -0.98 -7.91 -9.19
C PHE A 87 -1.66 -7.41 -10.47
N ASN A 88 -2.35 -6.26 -10.38
CA ASN A 88 -2.95 -5.59 -11.52
C ASN A 88 -2.53 -4.11 -11.46
N PRO A 89 -1.43 -3.73 -12.12
CA PRO A 89 -0.88 -2.38 -12.06
C PRO A 89 -1.90 -1.30 -12.46
N ASP A 90 -2.76 -1.61 -13.43
CA ASP A 90 -3.76 -0.67 -13.94
C ASP A 90 -4.94 -0.53 -12.98
N ALA A 91 -5.44 -1.64 -12.42
CA ALA A 91 -6.47 -1.57 -11.39
C ALA A 91 -5.93 -0.98 -10.08
N CYS A 92 -4.64 -1.15 -9.77
CA CYS A 92 -3.96 -0.48 -8.66
C CYS A 92 -3.96 1.04 -8.87
N LEU A 93 -3.54 1.48 -10.05
CA LEU A 93 -3.47 2.88 -10.45
C LEU A 93 -4.87 3.53 -10.47
N GLU A 94 -5.84 2.93 -11.18
CA GLU A 94 -7.18 3.51 -11.30
C GLU A 94 -7.91 3.51 -9.96
N ARG A 95 -7.84 2.44 -9.15
CA ARG A 95 -8.48 2.46 -7.82
C ARG A 95 -7.83 3.46 -6.87
N ALA A 96 -6.50 3.62 -6.94
CA ALA A 96 -5.81 4.62 -6.15
C ALA A 96 -6.28 6.03 -6.55
N VAL A 97 -6.34 6.32 -7.86
CA VAL A 97 -6.82 7.59 -8.41
C VAL A 97 -8.30 7.83 -8.09
N ASP A 98 -9.20 6.88 -8.38
CA ASP A 98 -10.65 6.97 -8.12
C ASP A 98 -10.92 7.14 -6.61
N GLY A 99 -10.26 6.35 -5.77
CA GLY A 99 -10.39 6.42 -4.31
C GLY A 99 -9.94 7.77 -3.77
N PHE A 100 -8.79 8.27 -4.26
CA PHE A 100 -8.31 9.60 -3.95
C PHE A 100 -9.32 10.66 -4.37
N HIS A 101 -9.79 10.67 -5.62
CA HIS A 101 -10.74 11.69 -6.08
C HIS A 101 -12.05 11.73 -5.29
N ARG A 102 -12.57 10.57 -4.87
CA ARG A 102 -13.82 10.48 -4.11
C ARG A 102 -13.68 10.89 -2.64
N ARG A 103 -12.54 10.58 -1.99
CA ARG A 103 -12.34 10.77 -0.53
C ARG A 103 -10.96 11.30 -0.17
N LYS A 104 -10.44 12.29 -0.90
CA LYS A 104 -9.08 12.87 -0.76
C LYS A 104 -8.62 13.01 0.69
N VAL A 105 -9.45 13.64 1.53
CA VAL A 105 -9.14 13.92 2.94
C VAL A 105 -8.97 12.65 3.76
N ALA A 106 -9.99 11.78 3.79
CA ALA A 106 -9.95 10.55 4.58
C ALA A 106 -8.85 9.60 4.08
N THR A 107 -8.69 9.51 2.77
CA THR A 107 -7.69 8.63 2.14
C THR A 107 -6.27 9.05 2.49
N ILE A 108 -5.95 10.35 2.56
CA ILE A 108 -4.64 10.83 3.03
C ILE A 108 -4.49 10.61 4.54
N LEU A 109 -5.51 10.99 5.33
CA LEU A 109 -5.45 10.95 6.79
C LEU A 109 -5.19 9.53 7.33
N PHE A 110 -5.82 8.53 6.71
CA PHE A 110 -5.68 7.12 7.14
C PHE A 110 -4.67 6.32 6.33
N ALA A 111 -3.98 6.92 5.34
CA ALA A 111 -3.05 6.20 4.46
C ALA A 111 -1.99 5.42 5.24
N LYS A 112 -1.47 6.01 6.31
CA LYS A 112 -0.38 5.46 7.15
C LYS A 112 -0.73 4.19 7.91
N PHE A 113 -2.02 3.92 8.13
CA PHE A 113 -2.48 2.69 8.78
C PHE A 113 -2.57 1.50 7.82
N LEU A 114 -2.52 1.75 6.50
CA LEU A 114 -2.68 0.72 5.48
C LEU A 114 -1.36 0.53 4.73
N PRO A 115 -0.66 -0.61 4.94
CA PRO A 115 0.59 -0.90 4.25
C PRO A 115 0.42 -0.83 2.73
N GLY A 116 1.29 -0.07 2.07
CA GLY A 116 1.27 0.13 0.62
C GLY A 116 0.37 1.28 0.15
N VAL A 117 -0.67 1.64 0.89
CA VAL A 117 -1.44 2.87 0.62
C VAL A 117 -0.59 4.08 1.01
N ASN A 118 0.10 4.02 2.15
CA ASN A 118 1.03 5.05 2.61
C ASN A 118 2.11 5.39 1.58
N LEU A 119 2.65 4.41 0.86
CA LEU A 119 3.69 4.62 -0.16
C LEU A 119 3.15 5.23 -1.46
N ILE A 120 1.90 4.90 -1.82
CA ILE A 120 1.27 5.37 -3.06
C ILE A 120 0.63 6.75 -2.88
N MET A 121 0.27 7.14 -1.66
CA MET A 121 -0.47 8.37 -1.38
C MET A 121 0.31 9.66 -1.70
N PRO A 122 1.56 9.85 -1.23
CA PRO A 122 2.31 11.06 -1.53
C PRO A 122 2.55 11.29 -3.03
N PRO A 123 3.02 10.30 -3.81
CA PRO A 123 3.23 10.52 -5.24
C PRO A 123 1.89 10.73 -5.97
N LEU A 124 0.79 10.09 -5.54
CA LEU A 124 -0.53 10.33 -6.09
C LEU A 124 -1.03 11.77 -5.84
N ALA A 125 -0.81 12.31 -4.64
CA ALA A 125 -1.12 13.70 -4.32
C ALA A 125 -0.29 14.67 -5.18
N GLY A 126 0.98 14.33 -5.44
CA GLY A 126 1.87 15.05 -6.34
C GLY A 126 1.39 15.06 -7.79
N VAL A 127 1.06 13.89 -8.34
CA VAL A 127 0.49 13.71 -9.70
C VAL A 127 -0.81 14.50 -9.86
N SER A 128 -1.65 14.49 -8.82
CA SER A 128 -2.92 15.22 -8.79
C SER A 128 -2.75 16.74 -8.62
N LYS A 129 -1.51 17.24 -8.58
CA LYS A 129 -1.15 18.66 -8.38
C LYS A 129 -1.78 19.28 -7.13
N MET A 130 -2.07 18.48 -6.10
CA MET A 130 -2.61 18.98 -4.84
C MET A 130 -1.67 20.05 -4.24
N PRO A 131 -2.15 21.17 -3.68
CA PRO A 131 -1.28 22.15 -3.04
C PRO A 131 -0.43 21.50 -1.94
N ILE A 132 0.88 21.73 -1.93
CA ILE A 132 1.82 21.10 -1.00
C ILE A 132 1.41 21.34 0.47
N LEU A 133 0.98 22.55 0.82
CA LEU A 133 0.57 22.87 2.19
C LEU A 133 -0.67 22.07 2.62
N ALA A 134 -1.63 21.88 1.71
CA ALA A 134 -2.82 21.07 2.00
C ALA A 134 -2.46 19.59 2.16
N PHE A 135 -1.54 19.08 1.32
CA PHE A 135 -1.02 17.73 1.47
C PHE A 135 -0.30 17.55 2.81
N LEU A 136 0.66 18.42 3.14
CA LEU A 136 1.43 18.33 4.39
C LEU A 136 0.57 18.48 5.64
N ALA A 137 -0.47 19.31 5.60
CA ALA A 137 -1.39 19.45 6.73
C ALA A 137 -2.17 18.15 6.99
N LEU A 138 -2.70 17.53 5.93
CA LEU A 138 -3.46 16.27 6.05
C LEU A 138 -2.54 15.08 6.35
N ASP A 139 -1.40 15.02 5.68
CA ASP A 139 -0.41 13.97 5.85
C ASP A 139 0.23 14.02 7.24
N GLY A 140 0.58 15.22 7.70
CA GLY A 140 1.08 15.46 9.05
C GLY A 140 0.03 15.15 10.12
N ALA A 141 -1.25 15.48 9.89
CA ALA A 141 -2.34 15.07 10.78
C ALA A 141 -2.46 13.54 10.83
N GLY A 142 -2.40 12.86 9.68
CA GLY A 142 -2.42 11.40 9.60
C GLY A 142 -1.20 10.76 10.29
N ALA A 143 -0.02 11.34 10.10
CA ALA A 143 1.22 10.92 10.75
C ALA A 143 1.13 11.08 12.26
N THR A 144 0.53 12.17 12.72
CA THR A 144 0.34 12.44 14.16
C THR A 144 -0.66 11.46 14.75
N LEU A 145 -1.76 11.15 14.07
CA LEU A 145 -2.72 10.14 14.51
C LEU A 145 -2.08 8.75 14.59
N TRP A 146 -1.29 8.37 13.58
CA TRP A 146 -0.60 7.09 13.51
C TRP A 146 0.50 6.95 14.57
N ALA A 147 1.39 7.95 14.70
CA ALA A 147 2.43 7.94 15.72
C ALA A 147 1.83 8.07 17.13
N GLY A 148 0.76 8.86 17.26
CA GLY A 148 0.02 9.04 18.50
C GLY A 148 -0.68 7.75 18.95
N SER A 149 -1.27 6.98 18.04
CA SER A 149 -1.87 5.68 18.38
C SER A 149 -0.82 4.67 18.82
N ALA A 150 0.33 4.60 18.14
CA ALA A 150 1.46 3.77 18.57
C ALA A 150 1.97 4.21 19.95
N ALA A 151 2.14 5.50 20.15
CA ALA A 151 2.63 6.06 21.40
C ALA A 151 1.66 5.82 22.55
N ALA A 152 0.35 5.97 22.32
CA ALA A 152 -0.68 5.68 23.30
C ALA A 152 -0.66 4.19 23.70
N LEU A 153 -0.61 3.28 22.72
CA LEU A 153 -0.50 1.84 22.98
C LEU A 153 0.74 1.48 23.79
N GLY A 154 1.90 2.02 23.40
CA GLY A 154 3.16 1.79 24.12
C GLY A 154 3.15 2.35 25.54
N TRP A 155 2.56 3.54 25.73
CA TRP A 155 2.46 4.16 27.05
C TRP A 155 1.50 3.42 27.98
N THR A 156 0.35 2.96 27.49
CA THR A 156 -0.67 2.29 28.32
C THR A 156 -0.31 0.86 28.66
N PHE A 157 0.34 0.13 27.74
CA PHE A 157 0.70 -1.28 27.91
C PHE A 157 2.20 -1.48 28.14
N GLY A 158 2.90 -0.42 28.53
CA GLY A 158 4.36 -0.40 28.58
C GLY A 158 4.95 -1.36 29.60
N GLU A 159 4.27 -1.58 30.73
CA GLU A 159 4.71 -2.49 31.79
C GLU A 159 4.59 -3.96 31.35
N GLU A 160 3.49 -4.35 30.73
CA GLU A 160 3.28 -5.69 30.18
C GLU A 160 4.21 -5.98 29.00
N ILE A 161 4.46 -4.96 28.17
CA ILE A 161 5.42 -5.02 27.07
C ILE A 161 6.84 -5.15 27.64
N ALA A 162 7.21 -4.42 28.69
CA ALA A 162 8.55 -4.48 29.30
C ALA A 162 8.81 -5.79 30.05
N GLU A 163 7.81 -6.35 30.73
CA GLU A 163 7.89 -7.69 31.33
C GLU A 163 8.01 -8.77 30.28
N SER A 164 7.18 -8.73 29.23
CA SER A 164 7.30 -9.65 28.10
C SER A 164 8.62 -9.47 27.36
N ALA A 165 9.09 -8.24 27.15
CA ALA A 165 10.34 -7.93 26.46
C ALA A 165 11.57 -8.44 27.21
N ARG A 166 11.54 -8.55 28.55
CA ARG A 166 12.60 -9.19 29.33
C ARG A 166 12.64 -10.71 29.12
N GLY A 167 11.48 -11.37 29.00
CA GLY A 167 11.39 -12.78 28.60
C GLY A 167 11.73 -13.03 27.11
N ILE A 168 11.49 -12.02 26.27
CA ILE A 168 11.63 -12.06 24.81
C ILE A 168 12.94 -11.40 24.33
N GLN A 169 13.81 -10.93 25.24
CA GLN A 169 14.96 -10.09 24.90
C GLN A 169 15.94 -10.80 23.93
N GLY A 170 16.08 -12.13 24.03
CA GLY A 170 16.84 -12.94 23.07
C GLY A 170 16.11 -13.25 21.75
N TRP A 171 14.79 -13.09 21.73
CA TRP A 171 13.91 -13.45 20.61
C TRP A 171 13.37 -12.25 19.85
N THR A 172 13.61 -11.02 20.32
CA THR A 172 13.04 -9.81 19.71
C THR A 172 13.47 -9.67 18.25
N GLY A 173 14.74 -9.95 17.95
CA GLY A 173 15.24 -10.01 16.57
C GLY A 173 14.58 -11.11 15.73
N TRP A 174 14.33 -12.28 16.33
CA TRP A 174 13.64 -13.40 15.69
C TRP A 174 12.17 -13.13 15.45
N ILE A 175 11.49 -12.42 16.33
CA ILE A 175 10.08 -12.02 16.17
C ILE A 175 9.95 -10.96 15.08
N LEU A 176 10.86 -10.00 15.01
CA LEU A 176 10.89 -9.03 13.91
C LEU A 176 11.18 -9.73 12.57
N LEU A 177 12.15 -10.64 12.53
CA LEU A 177 12.43 -11.47 11.35
C LEU A 177 11.24 -12.36 10.97
N ALA A 178 10.58 -12.97 11.95
CA ALA A 178 9.39 -13.78 11.73
C ALA A 178 8.20 -12.94 11.26
N GLY A 179 8.04 -11.72 11.77
CA GLY A 179 7.01 -10.78 11.32
C GLY A 179 7.25 -10.31 9.88
N ILE A 180 8.49 -9.96 9.54
CA ILE A 180 8.91 -9.63 8.17
C ILE A 180 8.69 -10.85 7.26
N GLY A 181 9.16 -12.02 7.69
CA GLY A 181 9.02 -13.29 6.98
C GLY A 181 7.57 -13.69 6.77
N ALA A 182 6.71 -13.54 7.78
CA ALA A 182 5.27 -13.81 7.70
C ALA A 182 4.56 -12.80 6.80
N SER A 183 4.93 -11.52 6.84
CA SER A 183 4.43 -10.51 5.89
C SER A 183 4.83 -10.87 4.45
N LEU A 184 6.09 -11.25 4.24
CA LEU A 184 6.60 -11.67 2.92
C LEU A 184 5.90 -12.94 2.44
N ALA A 185 5.80 -13.96 3.31
CA ALA A 185 5.15 -15.22 3.05
C ALA A 185 3.66 -15.06 2.82
N TRP A 186 2.98 -14.17 3.54
CA TRP A 186 1.60 -13.80 3.28
C TRP A 186 1.48 -13.13 1.91
N ARG A 187 2.33 -12.14 1.58
CA ARG A 187 2.30 -11.49 0.26
C ARG A 187 2.57 -12.46 -0.88
N LEU A 188 3.56 -13.34 -0.73
CA LEU A 188 3.96 -14.32 -1.75
C LEU A 188 2.98 -15.50 -1.82
N GLY A 189 2.54 -16.01 -0.68
CA GLY A 189 1.59 -17.12 -0.55
C GLY A 189 0.18 -16.72 -0.96
N PHE A 190 -0.29 -15.53 -0.59
CA PHE A 190 -1.55 -14.98 -1.07
C PHE A 190 -1.49 -14.73 -2.59
N ARG A 191 -0.35 -14.24 -3.11
CA ARG A 191 -0.12 -14.12 -4.55
C ARG A 191 -0.14 -15.49 -5.25
N TYR A 192 0.53 -16.49 -4.69
CA TYR A 192 0.56 -17.86 -5.23
C TYR A 192 -0.83 -18.51 -5.22
N TYR A 193 -1.53 -18.42 -4.08
CA TYR A 193 -2.88 -18.93 -3.86
C TYR A 193 -3.85 -18.30 -4.84
N LEU A 194 -3.85 -16.98 -5.01
CA LEU A 194 -4.76 -16.31 -5.94
C LEU A 194 -4.47 -16.67 -7.40
N VAL A 195 -3.19 -16.76 -7.80
CA VAL A 195 -2.84 -17.18 -9.16
C VAL A 195 -3.34 -18.60 -9.44
N HIS A 196 -3.16 -19.53 -8.51
CA HIS A 196 -3.59 -20.92 -8.71
C HIS A 196 -5.10 -21.12 -8.56
N ALA A 197 -5.72 -20.47 -7.56
CA ALA A 197 -7.15 -20.59 -7.30
C ALA A 197 -8.02 -19.87 -8.34
N PHE A 198 -7.51 -18.80 -8.98
CA PHE A 198 -8.23 -18.03 -10.00
C PHE A 198 -7.61 -18.16 -11.39
N SER A 199 -6.83 -19.22 -11.64
CA SER A 199 -6.43 -19.60 -12.99
C SER A 199 -7.67 -20.05 -13.78
N ALA A 200 -8.23 -19.14 -14.57
CA ALA A 200 -9.29 -19.48 -15.50
C ALA A 200 -8.74 -20.46 -16.56
N PRO A 201 -9.48 -21.53 -16.92
CA PRO A 201 -9.11 -22.42 -18.00
C PRO A 201 -8.83 -21.63 -19.28
N ARG A 202 -7.70 -21.90 -19.92
CA ARG A 202 -7.36 -21.27 -21.21
C ARG A 202 -8.01 -22.06 -22.34
N VAL A 203 -8.63 -21.34 -23.26
CA VAL A 203 -9.23 -21.90 -24.48
C VAL A 203 -8.41 -21.42 -25.67
N MET A 204 -8.16 -22.32 -26.64
CA MET A 204 -7.39 -21.99 -27.84
C MET A 204 -8.22 -21.14 -28.81
N PRO A 205 -7.62 -20.18 -29.55
CA PRO A 205 -8.33 -19.30 -30.48
C PRO A 205 -9.18 -20.04 -31.51
N GLU A 206 -8.72 -21.20 -31.98
CA GLU A 206 -9.41 -22.02 -32.98
C GLU A 206 -10.72 -22.61 -32.42
N GLU A 207 -10.76 -22.94 -31.14
CA GLU A 207 -11.96 -23.44 -30.46
C GLU A 207 -12.99 -22.30 -30.31
N VAL A 208 -12.54 -21.12 -29.89
CA VAL A 208 -13.39 -19.93 -29.81
C VAL A 208 -13.98 -19.59 -31.18
N HIS A 209 -13.16 -19.60 -32.24
CA HIS A 209 -13.62 -19.36 -33.60
C HIS A 209 -14.65 -20.39 -34.06
N ARG A 210 -14.42 -21.68 -33.78
CA ARG A 210 -15.36 -22.76 -34.13
C ARG A 210 -16.71 -22.58 -33.44
N ARG A 211 -16.72 -22.29 -32.13
CA ARG A 211 -17.95 -22.08 -31.35
C ARG A 211 -18.74 -20.85 -31.82
N LEU A 212 -18.04 -19.75 -32.14
CA LEU A 212 -18.69 -18.58 -32.74
C LEU A 212 -19.28 -18.90 -34.12
N ALA A 213 -18.56 -19.66 -34.95
CA ALA A 213 -19.02 -20.04 -36.30
C ALA A 213 -20.22 -21.01 -36.26
N SER A 214 -20.34 -21.84 -35.23
CA SER A 214 -21.49 -22.75 -35.05
C SER A 214 -22.73 -22.07 -34.46
N GLY A 215 -22.67 -20.78 -34.13
CA GLY A 215 -23.78 -20.04 -33.51
C GLY A 215 -24.00 -20.38 -32.04
N ASP A 216 -22.96 -20.86 -31.35
CA ASP A 216 -23.02 -21.22 -29.93
C ASP A 216 -23.21 -19.95 -29.07
N ASP A 217 -23.95 -20.04 -27.96
CA ASP A 217 -24.25 -18.88 -27.11
C ASP A 217 -23.04 -18.51 -26.23
N LEU A 218 -22.04 -17.89 -26.85
CA LEU A 218 -20.75 -17.55 -26.26
C LEU A 218 -20.61 -16.03 -26.09
N LEU A 219 -20.39 -15.56 -24.86
CA LEU A 219 -20.06 -14.16 -24.62
C LEU A 219 -18.54 -13.95 -24.67
N VAL A 220 -18.07 -13.21 -25.67
CA VAL A 220 -16.66 -12.81 -25.75
C VAL A 220 -16.48 -11.43 -25.11
N VAL A 221 -15.57 -11.31 -24.16
CA VAL A 221 -15.27 -10.07 -23.44
C VAL A 221 -13.83 -9.63 -23.72
N ASP A 222 -13.69 -8.44 -24.30
CA ASP A 222 -12.41 -7.80 -24.57
C ASP A 222 -11.95 -7.03 -23.32
N LEU A 223 -10.86 -7.50 -22.71
CA LEU A 223 -10.19 -6.92 -21.55
C LEU A 223 -8.85 -6.24 -21.93
N ARG A 224 -8.64 -5.87 -23.20
CA ARG A 224 -7.45 -5.10 -23.59
C ARG A 224 -7.40 -3.76 -22.85
N ARG A 225 -6.18 -3.32 -22.53
CA ARG A 225 -5.93 -1.99 -21.94
C ARG A 225 -6.27 -0.90 -22.94
N ASP A 226 -6.54 0.31 -22.47
CA ASP A 226 -6.92 1.42 -23.35
C ASP A 226 -5.88 1.70 -24.44
N ASN A 227 -4.60 1.58 -24.11
CA ASN A 227 -3.52 1.74 -25.09
C ASN A 227 -3.47 0.60 -26.11
N ASP A 228 -3.59 -0.65 -25.64
CA ASP A 228 -3.54 -1.86 -26.49
C ASP A 228 -4.78 -1.96 -27.41
N TYR A 229 -5.93 -1.51 -26.91
CA TYR A 229 -7.16 -1.39 -27.69
C TYR A 229 -7.04 -0.28 -28.74
N ALA A 230 -6.53 0.90 -28.36
CA ALA A 230 -6.37 2.03 -29.27
C ALA A 230 -5.31 1.77 -30.35
N SER A 231 -4.30 0.95 -30.07
CA SER A 231 -3.26 0.56 -31.03
C SER A 231 -3.63 -0.62 -31.93
N SER A 232 -4.81 -1.23 -31.75
CA SER A 232 -5.21 -2.41 -32.50
C SER A 232 -6.35 -2.10 -33.46
N ASP A 233 -6.15 -2.43 -34.73
CA ASP A 233 -7.14 -2.23 -35.80
C ASP A 233 -8.20 -3.34 -35.86
N SER A 234 -8.15 -4.32 -34.97
CA SER A 234 -9.01 -5.49 -35.00
C SER A 234 -9.58 -5.87 -33.63
N MET A 235 -10.77 -6.48 -33.67
CA MET A 235 -11.51 -6.98 -32.51
C MET A 235 -12.25 -8.25 -32.93
N ILE A 236 -12.40 -9.21 -32.01
CA ILE A 236 -13.25 -10.38 -32.27
C ILE A 236 -14.70 -9.88 -32.48
N ALA A 237 -15.33 -10.33 -33.57
CA ALA A 237 -16.69 -9.91 -33.92
C ALA A 237 -17.68 -10.26 -32.78
N GLY A 238 -18.53 -9.31 -32.40
CA GLY A 238 -19.48 -9.47 -31.30
C GLY A 238 -18.88 -9.37 -29.90
N ALA A 239 -17.57 -9.12 -29.75
CA ALA A 239 -16.96 -8.97 -28.44
C ALA A 239 -17.43 -7.70 -27.71
N LEU A 240 -17.73 -7.84 -26.43
CA LEU A 240 -18.04 -6.73 -25.54
C LEU A 240 -16.75 -6.18 -24.91
N ARG A 241 -16.42 -4.92 -25.20
CA ARG A 241 -15.29 -4.26 -24.53
C ARG A 241 -15.64 -3.91 -23.09
N VAL A 242 -14.84 -4.41 -22.16
CA VAL A 242 -14.91 -4.05 -20.74
C VAL A 242 -13.52 -3.63 -20.27
N ARG A 243 -13.38 -2.36 -19.85
CA ARG A 243 -12.08 -1.88 -19.34
C ARG A 243 -11.69 -2.67 -18.09
N PRO A 244 -10.47 -3.22 -17.99
CA PRO A 244 -10.02 -4.04 -16.86
C PRO A 244 -10.28 -3.40 -15.50
N ALA A 245 -10.06 -2.09 -15.39
CA ALA A 245 -10.26 -1.38 -14.13
C ALA A 245 -11.73 -1.22 -13.76
N SER A 246 -12.63 -1.09 -14.75
CA SER A 246 -14.08 -1.05 -14.55
C SER A 246 -14.72 -2.45 -14.41
N PHE A 247 -13.97 -3.51 -14.67
CA PHE A 247 -14.46 -4.89 -14.69
C PHE A 247 -15.18 -5.28 -13.41
N HIS A 248 -14.70 -4.84 -12.24
CA HIS A 248 -15.35 -5.13 -10.95
C HIS A 248 -16.80 -4.62 -10.85
N ARG A 249 -17.13 -3.50 -11.51
CA ARG A 249 -18.52 -2.98 -11.56
C ARG A 249 -19.37 -3.76 -12.55
N PHE A 250 -18.75 -4.22 -13.64
CA PHE A 250 -19.40 -4.98 -14.68
C PHE A 250 -19.58 -6.46 -14.32
N ALA A 251 -18.72 -7.02 -13.47
CA ALA A 251 -18.68 -8.44 -13.15
C ALA A 251 -20.02 -8.98 -12.60
N HIS A 252 -20.78 -8.14 -11.89
CA HIS A 252 -22.10 -8.49 -11.38
C HIS A 252 -23.20 -8.57 -12.46
N HIS A 253 -22.96 -7.98 -13.63
CA HIS A 253 -23.88 -7.98 -14.77
C HIS A 253 -23.57 -9.10 -15.77
N LEU A 254 -22.53 -9.89 -15.54
CA LEU A 254 -22.18 -11.00 -16.42
C LEU A 254 -23.25 -12.11 -16.32
N PRO A 255 -23.68 -12.65 -17.47
CA PRO A 255 -24.62 -13.77 -17.50
C PRO A 255 -23.99 -15.00 -16.83
N ARG A 256 -24.79 -15.77 -16.10
CA ARG A 256 -24.35 -17.01 -15.41
C ARG A 256 -24.79 -18.29 -16.12
N ASP A 257 -25.60 -18.13 -17.15
CA ASP A 257 -26.29 -19.15 -17.93
C ASP A 257 -25.57 -19.51 -19.24
N ARG A 258 -24.46 -18.84 -19.56
CA ARG A 258 -23.69 -19.06 -20.78
C ARG A 258 -22.19 -18.98 -20.55
N ASP A 259 -21.42 -19.56 -21.46
CA ASP A 259 -19.96 -19.53 -21.41
C ASP A 259 -19.43 -18.13 -21.72
N ILE A 260 -18.41 -17.72 -20.96
CA ILE A 260 -17.75 -16.42 -21.12
C ILE A 260 -16.28 -16.64 -21.43
N VAL A 261 -15.82 -16.05 -22.53
CA VAL A 261 -14.40 -16.06 -22.92
C VAL A 261 -13.84 -14.66 -22.79
N PHE A 262 -12.87 -14.51 -21.91
CA PHE A 262 -12.10 -13.27 -21.77
C PHE A 262 -10.86 -13.34 -22.66
N TYR A 263 -10.57 -12.25 -23.37
CA TYR A 263 -9.28 -12.11 -24.06
C TYR A 263 -8.64 -10.77 -23.75
N CYS A 264 -7.31 -10.75 -23.85
CA CYS A 264 -6.48 -9.56 -23.79
C CYS A 264 -5.36 -9.71 -24.84
N THR A 265 -4.45 -8.74 -24.91
CA THR A 265 -3.31 -8.71 -25.83
C THR A 265 -2.32 -9.85 -25.63
#